data_AF-A0A1M2VAZ6-F1
#
_entry.id   AF-A0A1M2VAZ6-F1
#
_cell.length_a   1.000
_cell.length_b   1.000
_cell.length_c   1.000
_cell.angle_alpha   90.00
_cell.angle_beta   90.00
_cell.angle_gamma   90.00
#
_symmetry.space_group_name_H-M   'P 1'
#
loop_
_entity.id
_entity.type
_entity.pdbx_description
1 polymer ?
#
loop_
_entity_poly.entity_id
_entity_poly.type
_entity_poly.pdbx_seq_one_letter_code
_entity_poly.pdbx_strand_id
1 'polypeptide(L)'
;MSAEQIASAAPAPAVAGPSRTEATPSGNPTANATVEAIPATQKTWRVTRKGKPEDVLKLSDAPVPTKLKKGDVLVKVQAAALNPV
;
A
#
# COMPACT_ATOMS: atom_id res chain seq x y z
N MET A 1 8.34 -58.90 46.74
CA MET A 1 8.89 -57.81 45.90
C MET A 1 8.33 -56.52 46.47
N SER A 2 8.92 -56.01 47.55
CA SER A 2 9.91 -54.89 47.58
C SER A 2 9.22 -53.57 47.22
N ALA A 3 8.70 -52.83 48.20
CA ALA A 3 9.37 -51.80 49.03
C ALA A 3 9.51 -50.46 48.28
N GLU A 4 8.92 -49.42 48.90
CA GLU A 4 9.33 -48.00 48.97
C GLU A 4 9.83 -47.27 47.71
N GLN A 5 9.39 -46.02 47.52
CA GLN A 5 10.18 -44.86 47.98
C GLN A 5 9.69 -43.55 47.32
N ILE A 6 9.59 -42.53 48.17
CA ILE A 6 9.25 -41.13 47.89
C ILE A 6 10.51 -40.30 47.59
N ALA A 7 10.30 -39.19 46.86
CA ALA A 7 11.07 -37.94 46.81
C ALA A 7 12.11 -37.72 45.69
N SER A 8 11.92 -36.58 45.00
CA SER A 8 12.87 -35.46 44.91
C SER A 8 13.35 -35.03 43.50
N ALA A 9 13.16 -33.73 43.25
CA ALA A 9 13.97 -32.79 42.45
C ALA A 9 13.85 -32.73 40.91
N ALA A 10 13.48 -31.53 40.44
CA ALA A 10 13.74 -30.93 39.10
C ALA A 10 15.27 -30.68 38.89
N PRO A 11 15.82 -30.32 37.70
CA PRO A 11 15.31 -29.34 36.73
C PRO A 11 15.45 -29.71 35.24
N ALA A 12 14.81 -28.90 34.37
CA ALA A 12 15.10 -28.87 32.94
C ALA A 12 16.55 -28.41 32.66
N PRO A 13 17.13 -28.87 31.54
CA PRO A 13 17.66 -27.88 30.60
C PRO A 13 17.16 -28.14 29.19
N ALA A 14 16.83 -27.05 28.51
CA ALA A 14 16.50 -26.97 27.11
C ALA A 14 17.63 -27.54 26.23
N VAL A 15 17.29 -28.44 25.31
CA VAL A 15 18.05 -28.63 24.07
C VAL A 15 17.05 -28.78 22.92
N ALA A 16 16.95 -27.69 22.16
CA ALA A 16 16.19 -27.58 20.93
C ALA A 16 16.82 -28.43 19.81
N GLY A 17 15.99 -28.98 18.93
CA GLY A 17 16.39 -29.53 17.64
C GLY A 17 15.17 -29.93 16.81
N PRO A 18 15.29 -29.90 15.47
CA PRO A 18 15.57 -28.72 14.65
C PRO A 18 14.27 -28.18 14.06
N SER A 19 14.00 -26.90 14.33
CA SER A 19 12.97 -26.13 13.64
C SER A 19 13.24 -26.18 12.13
N ARG A 20 12.24 -26.62 11.38
CA ARG A 20 12.13 -26.42 9.93
C ARG A 20 12.60 -25.01 9.60
N THR A 21 13.70 -24.91 8.86
CA THR A 21 14.28 -23.63 8.44
C THR A 21 13.26 -22.90 7.59
N GLU A 22 12.57 -21.94 8.20
CA GLU A 22 11.83 -20.90 7.51
C GLU A 22 12.84 -20.21 6.59
N ALA A 23 12.57 -20.24 5.29
CA ALA A 23 13.35 -19.50 4.32
C ALA A 23 13.40 -18.06 4.79
N THR A 24 14.61 -17.58 5.05
CA THR A 24 14.94 -16.19 5.31
C THR A 24 14.16 -15.32 4.32
N PRO A 25 13.41 -14.29 4.75
CA PRO A 25 12.87 -13.30 3.84
C PRO A 25 14.04 -12.45 3.32
N SER A 26 14.76 -13.01 2.35
CA SER A 26 15.79 -12.32 1.59
C SER A 26 15.08 -11.38 0.63
N GLY A 27 15.13 -10.09 0.95
CA GLY A 27 14.61 -8.99 0.14
C GLY A 27 13.22 -8.53 0.54
N ASN A 28 13.08 -7.91 1.71
CA ASN A 28 12.05 -6.90 1.86
C ASN A 28 12.50 -5.71 0.99
N PRO A 29 11.81 -5.32 -0.11
CA PRO A 29 12.00 -3.97 -0.61
C PRO A 29 11.44 -3.07 0.49
N THR A 30 12.33 -2.56 1.33
CA THR A 30 12.11 -1.26 1.99
C THR A 30 12.07 -0.23 0.88
N ALA A 31 11.03 -0.28 0.05
CA ALA A 31 10.51 0.90 -0.58
C ALA A 31 9.93 1.68 0.61
N ASN A 32 10.78 2.51 1.22
CA ASN A 32 10.32 3.67 1.95
C ASN A 32 9.52 4.49 0.94
N ALA A 33 8.25 4.14 0.77
CA ALA A 33 7.26 5.03 0.20
C ALA A 33 7.17 6.16 1.21
N THR A 34 7.97 7.21 1.00
CA THR A 34 7.64 8.53 1.52
C THR A 34 6.15 8.70 1.22
N VAL A 35 5.34 8.78 2.27
CA VAL A 35 3.92 9.06 2.11
C VAL A 35 3.86 10.50 1.61
N GLU A 36 3.96 10.68 0.29
CA GLU A 36 3.78 11.97 -0.36
C GLU A 36 2.37 12.44 0.02
N ALA A 37 2.31 13.60 0.67
CA ALA A 37 1.03 14.21 1.01
C ALA A 37 0.24 14.48 -0.29
N ILE A 38 -1.05 14.15 -0.28
CA ILE A 38 -1.92 14.41 -1.42
C ILE A 38 -2.01 15.94 -1.61
N PRO A 39 -1.69 16.48 -2.79
CA PRO A 39 -1.75 17.92 -3.02
C PRO A 39 -3.20 18.42 -2.95
N ALA A 40 -3.40 19.65 -2.47
CA ALA A 40 -4.73 20.25 -2.39
C ALA A 40 -5.33 20.58 -3.77
N THR A 41 -4.47 20.83 -4.75
CA THR A 41 -4.83 21.19 -6.13
C THR A 41 -4.10 20.32 -7.15
N GLN A 42 -4.68 20.19 -8.33
CA GLN A 42 -4.15 19.47 -9.48
C GLN A 42 -4.43 20.23 -10.78
N LYS A 43 -3.62 20.03 -11.81
CA LYS A 43 -3.90 20.52 -13.15
C LYS A 43 -4.91 19.60 -13.84
N THR A 44 -5.88 20.18 -14.52
CA THR A 44 -6.92 19.46 -15.26
C THR A 44 -7.27 20.17 -16.56
N TRP A 45 -7.58 19.39 -17.59
CA TRP A 45 -8.19 19.88 -18.83
C TRP A 45 -9.69 19.96 -18.65
N ARG A 46 -10.26 21.17 -18.80
CA ARG A 46 -11.69 21.42 -18.63
C ARG A 46 -12.30 21.95 -19.93
N VAL A 47 -13.45 21.40 -20.31
CA VAL A 47 -14.29 21.97 -21.37
C VAL A 47 -15.05 23.16 -20.80
N THR A 48 -14.82 24.35 -21.35
CA THR A 48 -15.35 25.61 -20.82
C THR A 48 -16.58 26.12 -21.58
N ARG A 49 -16.72 25.71 -22.85
CA ARG A 49 -17.79 26.11 -23.77
C ARG A 49 -17.96 25.06 -24.87
N LYS A 50 -18.99 25.21 -25.72
CA LYS A 50 -19.16 24.37 -26.92
C LYS A 50 -18.28 24.91 -28.05
N GLY A 51 -17.73 24.01 -28.88
CA GLY A 51 -16.86 24.38 -30.00
C GLY A 51 -15.81 23.31 -30.31
N LYS A 52 -14.82 23.68 -31.13
CA LYS A 52 -13.68 22.81 -31.47
C LYS A 52 -12.80 22.56 -30.24
N PRO A 53 -12.19 21.37 -30.07
CA PRO A 53 -11.36 21.06 -28.90
C PRO A 53 -10.28 22.11 -28.60
N GLU A 54 -9.63 22.62 -29.65
CA GLU A 54 -8.59 23.67 -29.56
C GLU A 54 -9.07 24.98 -28.93
N ASP A 55 -10.35 25.31 -29.08
CA ASP A 55 -10.93 26.58 -28.62
C ASP A 55 -11.61 26.48 -27.24
N VAL A 56 -11.83 25.25 -26.75
CA VAL A 56 -12.72 25.00 -25.60
C VAL A 56 -12.05 24.27 -24.45
N LEU A 57 -10.97 23.54 -24.70
CA LEU A 57 -10.17 22.88 -23.68
C LEU A 57 -9.20 23.89 -23.05
N LYS A 58 -9.30 24.04 -21.72
CA LYS A 58 -8.40 24.88 -20.94
C LYS A 58 -7.71 24.06 -19.87
N LEU A 59 -6.38 24.17 -19.78
CA LEU A 59 -5.61 23.64 -18.67
C LEU A 59 -5.70 24.62 -17.49
N SER A 60 -6.17 24.15 -16.34
CA SER A 60 -6.34 24.97 -15.13
C SER A 60 -6.14 24.16 -13.86
N ASP A 61 -5.94 24.84 -12.74
CA ASP A 61 -5.95 24.21 -11.42
C ASP A 61 -7.38 23.87 -10.96
N ALA A 62 -7.53 22.73 -10.29
CA ALA A 62 -8.76 22.28 -9.66
C ALA A 62 -8.45 21.57 -8.33
N PRO A 63 -9.37 21.56 -7.35
CA PRO A 63 -9.16 20.86 -6.10
C PRO A 63 -9.06 19.34 -6.31
N VAL A 64 -8.20 18.67 -5.56
CA VAL A 64 -8.17 17.21 -5.48
C VAL A 64 -9.33 16.74 -4.58
N PRO A 65 -10.16 15.78 -5.01
CA PRO A 65 -11.23 15.25 -4.17
C PRO A 65 -10.70 14.65 -2.87
N THR A 66 -11.15 15.15 -1.72
CA THR A 66 -10.77 14.66 -0.39
C THR A 66 -11.78 13.69 0.23
N LYS A 67 -13.01 13.68 -0.29
CA LYS A 67 -14.10 12.80 0.16
C LYS A 67 -14.45 11.84 -0.97
N LEU A 68 -14.05 10.57 -0.80
CA LEU A 68 -14.31 9.49 -1.75
C LEU A 68 -15.43 8.59 -1.22
N LYS A 69 -16.29 8.07 -2.11
CA LYS A 69 -17.31 7.09 -1.72
C LYS A 69 -16.68 5.70 -1.63
N LYS A 70 -17.37 4.77 -0.98
CA LYS A 70 -16.95 3.37 -0.94
C LYS A 70 -16.85 2.82 -2.36
N GLY A 71 -15.67 2.33 -2.74
CA GLY A 71 -15.37 1.80 -4.07
C GLY A 71 -14.69 2.80 -5.01
N ASP A 72 -14.64 4.09 -4.66
CA ASP A 72 -13.87 5.07 -5.42
C ASP A 72 -12.37 4.93 -5.13
N VAL A 73 -11.55 5.18 -6.15
CA VAL A 73 -10.09 5.18 -6.04
C VAL A 73 -9.54 6.48 -6.60
N LEU A 74 -8.66 7.14 -5.85
CA LEU A 74 -7.91 8.30 -6.33
C LEU A 74 -6.62 7.84 -7.01
N VAL A 75 -6.40 8.27 -8.25
CA VAL A 75 -5.26 7.85 -9.07
C VAL A 75 -4.44 9.07 -9.49
N LYS A 76 -3.11 9.01 -9.30
CA LYS A 76 -2.16 9.97 -9.88
C LYS A 76 -1.92 9.59 -11.34
N VAL A 77 -2.53 10.35 -12.26
CA VAL A 77 -2.41 10.11 -13.70
C VAL A 77 -1.01 10.47 -14.19
N GLN A 78 -0.32 9.53 -14.82
CA GLN A 78 1.00 9.75 -15.44
C GLN A 78 0.87 10.20 -16.90
N ALA A 79 -0.10 9.62 -17.61
CA ALA A 79 -0.40 9.94 -19.00
C ALA A 79 -1.87 9.64 -19.29
N ALA A 80 -2.44 10.33 -20.29
CA ALA A 80 -3.76 10.07 -20.82
C ALA A 80 -3.71 10.17 -22.36
N ALA A 81 -4.50 9.34 -23.03
CA ALA A 81 -4.63 9.36 -24.48
C ALA A 81 -5.77 10.30 -24.93
N LEU A 82 -5.68 10.79 -26.17
CA LEU A 82 -6.79 11.45 -26.86
C LEU A 82 -7.51 10.41 -27.72
N ASN A 83 -8.79 10.20 -27.44
CA ASN A 83 -9.64 9.32 -28.25
C ASN A 83 -10.21 10.09 -29.45
N PRO A 84 -10.33 9.47 -30.64
CA PRO A 84 -10.93 10.10 -31.82
C PRO A 84 -12.44 10.30 -31.66
N VAL A 85 -13.01 11.12 -32.55
CA VAL A 85 -14.46 11.39 -32.69
C VAL A 85 -15.02 10.76 -33.96
#